data_AF-A0A929CZY0-F1
#
_entry.id   AF-A0A929CZY0-F1
#
_cell.length_a   1.000
_cell.length_b   1.000
_cell.length_c   1.000
_cell.angle_alpha   90.00
_cell.angle_beta   90.00
_cell.angle_gamma   90.00
#
_symmetry.space_group_name_H-M   'P 1'
#
loop_
_entity.id
_entity.type
_entity.pdbx_description
1 polymer ?
#
loop_
_entity_poly.entity_id
_entity_poly.type
_entity_poly.pdbx_seq_one_letter_code
_entity_poly.pdbx_strand_id
1 'polypeptide(L)' 'MLATITVNDEKCNDPLSCRKCLLVCPTYVLGLGTSAGAHKFKEIEPEHFIVRGVRFDKCTGCMKCAEVCPKNAVQVSF' A
#
# COMPACT_ATOMS: atom_id res chain seq x y z
N MET A 1 -1.06 -0.84 -21.73
CA MET A 1 -0.81 -1.88 -20.71
C MET A 1 -0.96 -1.22 -19.36
N LEU A 2 -1.80 -1.77 -18.48
CA LEU A 2 -2.05 -1.21 -17.15
C LEU A 2 -1.06 -1.84 -16.17
N ALA A 3 -0.46 -1.03 -15.31
CA ALA A 3 0.44 -1.54 -14.29
C ALA A 3 -0.33 -2.36 -13.25
N THR A 4 0.17 -3.54 -12.92
CA THR A 4 -0.31 -4.36 -11.80
C THR A 4 0.59 -4.09 -10.59
N ILE A 5 -0.01 -3.73 -9.45
CA ILE A 5 0.72 -3.45 -8.22
C ILE A 5 0.27 -4.43 -7.14
N THR A 6 1.22 -5.20 -6.62
CA THR A 6 0.97 -6.21 -5.58
C THR A 6 1.72 -5.81 -4.31
N VAL A 7 1.04 -5.93 -3.16
CA VAL A 7 1.64 -5.69 -1.83
C VAL A 7 1.52 -6.97 -1.03
N ASN A 8 2.64 -7.46 -0.51
CA ASN A 8 2.68 -8.64 0.36
C ASN A 8 2.46 -8.20 1.82
N ASP A 9 1.37 -8.67 2.43
CA ASP A 9 0.96 -8.28 3.80
C ASP A 9 1.87 -8.85 4.89
N GLU A 10 2.41 -10.06 4.69
CA GLU A 10 3.36 -10.68 5.62
C GLU A 10 4.63 -9.84 5.77
N LYS A 11 5.08 -9.25 4.66
CA LYS A 11 6.21 -8.32 4.63
C LYS A 11 5.81 -6.89 5.03
N CYS A 12 4.55 -6.50 4.82
CA CYS A 12 4.03 -5.16 5.12
C CYS A 12 3.22 -5.15 6.43
N ASN A 13 3.86 -5.49 7.54
CA ASN A 13 3.18 -5.73 8.82
C ASN A 13 2.98 -4.49 9.73
N ASP A 14 3.45 -3.30 9.33
CA ASP A 14 3.18 -2.03 10.03
C ASP A 14 2.98 -0.87 9.03
N PRO A 15 1.93 -0.93 8.22
CA PRO A 15 1.69 0.08 7.19
C PRO A 15 1.19 1.41 7.77
N LEU A 16 0.50 1.38 8.91
CA LEU A 16 -0.03 2.57 9.58
C LEU A 16 1.09 3.52 10.00
N SER A 17 2.17 2.99 10.59
CA SER A 17 3.31 3.81 11.00
C SER A 17 4.25 4.11 9.85
N CYS A 18 4.53 3.14 8.98
CA CYS A 18 5.56 3.25 7.94
C CYS A 18 5.22 4.25 6.83
N ARG A 19 4.10 4.05 6.11
CA ARG A 19 3.56 4.91 5.02
C ARG A 19 4.53 5.39 3.91
N LYS A 20 5.79 4.95 3.87
CA LYS A 20 6.81 5.45 2.92
C LYS A 20 6.38 5.35 1.46
N CYS A 21 5.79 4.21 1.07
CA CYS A 21 5.33 3.99 -0.30
C CYS A 21 4.15 4.91 -0.69
N LEU A 22 3.31 5.33 0.28
CA LEU A 22 2.23 6.29 0.05
C LEU A 22 2.81 7.70 -0.14
N LEU A 23 3.79 8.08 0.69
CA LEU A 23 4.40 9.41 0.66
C LEU A 23 5.27 9.65 -0.58
N VAL A 24 5.95 8.62 -1.09
CA VAL A 24 6.83 8.75 -2.26
C VAL A 24 6.05 8.76 -3.59
N CYS A 25 4.81 8.28 -3.61
CA CYS A 25 4.06 8.09 -4.84
C CYS A 25 3.52 9.44 -5.37
N PRO A 26 4.03 9.96 -6.50
CA PRO A 26 3.64 11.28 -7.00
C PRO A 26 2.18 11.33 -7.48
N THR A 27 1.62 10.18 -7.88
CA THR A 27 0.26 10.06 -8.40
C THR A 27 -0.72 9.47 -7.38
N TYR A 28 -0.28 9.25 -6.13
CA TYR A 28 -1.10 8.74 -5.02
C TYR A 28 -1.91 7.48 -5.39
N VAL A 29 -1.21 6.50 -5.96
CA VAL A 29 -1.80 5.24 -6.45
C VAL A 29 -2.08 4.26 -5.31
N LEU A 30 -1.22 4.26 -4.30
CA LEU A 30 -1.34 3.40 -3.12
C LEU A 30 -2.23 4.07 -2.07
N GLY A 31 -3.11 3.29 -1.44
CA GLY A 31 -3.98 3.70 -0.36
C GLY A 31 -3.77 2.86 0.90
N LEU A 32 -3.96 3.49 2.05
CA LEU A 32 -4.00 2.83 3.35
C LEU A 32 -5.47 2.53 3.66
N GLY A 33 -5.78 1.26 3.87
CA GLY A 33 -7.11 0.79 4.24
C GLY A 33 -7.03 -0.21 5.36
N THR A 34 -8.14 -0.91 5.60
CA THR A 34 -8.23 -1.94 6.62
C THR A 34 -8.78 -3.24 6.02
N SER A 35 -8.26 -4.38 6.47
CA SER A 35 -8.77 -5.71 6.14
C SER A 35 -10.00 -6.09 6.96
N ALA A 36 -10.21 -5.41 8.10
CA ALA A 36 -11.40 -5.51 8.92
C ALA A 36 -12.38 -4.36 8.66
N GLY A 37 -13.68 -4.66 8.74
CA GLY A 37 -14.73 -3.65 8.70
C GLY A 37 -14.72 -2.79 9.97
N ALA A 38 -15.05 -1.50 9.81
CA ALA A 38 -15.20 -0.61 10.95
C ALA A 38 -16.48 -0.96 11.72
N HIS A 39 -16.36 -1.07 13.04
CA HIS A 39 -17.49 -1.29 13.95
C HIS A 39 -17.71 -0.05 14.83
N LYS A 40 -18.97 0.33 15.05
CA LYS A 40 -19.31 1.50 15.87
C LYS A 40 -18.70 1.35 17.27
N PHE A 41 -18.02 2.40 17.72
CA PHE A 41 -17.38 2.50 19.03
C PHE A 41 -16.25 1.50 19.29
N LYS A 42 -15.69 0.86 18.25
CA LYS A 42 -14.52 0.00 18.36
C LYS A 42 -13.40 0.52 17.47
N GLU A 43 -12.21 0.66 18.05
CA GLU A 43 -11.00 0.95 17.28
C GLU A 43 -10.57 -0.26 16.47
N ILE A 44 -9.93 0.00 15.33
CA ILE A 44 -9.38 -1.05 14.48
C ILE A 44 -8.00 -1.41 15.01
N GLU A 45 -7.80 -2.70 15.25
CA GLU A 45 -6.51 -3.22 15.70
C GLU A 45 -5.42 -2.95 14.63
N PRO A 46 -4.21 -2.50 15.00
CA PRO A 46 -3.17 -2.08 14.06
C PRO A 46 -2.82 -3.11 12.98
N GLU A 47 -2.97 -4.39 13.28
CA GLU A 47 -2.69 -5.53 12.39
C GLU A 47 -3.66 -5.61 11.21
N HIS A 48 -4.82 -4.96 11.32
CA HIS A 48 -5.79 -4.90 10.24
C HIS A 48 -5.49 -3.81 9.21
N PHE A 49 -4.55 -2.91 9.47
CA PHE A 49 -4.18 -1.91 8.47
C PHE A 49 -3.41 -2.57 7.32
N ILE A 50 -3.79 -2.26 6.09
CA ILE A 50 -3.19 -2.81 4.87
C ILE A 50 -2.98 -1.71 3.83
N VAL A 51 -1.99 -1.90 2.96
CA VAL A 51 -1.75 -1.02 1.80
C VAL A 51 -2.13 -1.74 0.52
N ARG A 52 -2.88 -1.06 -0.34
CA ARG A 52 -3.31 -1.58 -1.65
C ARG A 52 -3.10 -0.55 -2.74
N GLY A 53 -2.92 -1.00 -3.98
CA GLY A 53 -3.12 -0.14 -5.14
C GLY A 53 -4.61 0.18 -5.27
N VAL A 54 -4.96 1.45 -5.31
CA VAL A 54 -6.35 1.92 -5.41
C VAL A 54 -6.60 2.61 -6.76
N ARG A 55 -5.56 3.18 -7.37
CA ARG A 55 -5.65 3.95 -8.63
C ARG A 55 -4.64 3.46 -9.67
N PHE A 56 -4.74 2.19 -10.06
CA PHE A 56 -3.79 1.54 -10.96
C PHE A 56 -3.69 2.23 -12.34
N ASP A 57 -4.77 2.85 -12.78
CA ASP A 57 -4.87 3.68 -13.99
C ASP A 57 -3.92 4.88 -13.98
N LYS A 58 -3.55 5.38 -12.80
CA LYS A 58 -2.64 6.53 -12.63
C LYS A 58 -1.19 6.13 -12.38
N CYS A 59 -0.89 4.84 -12.39
CA CYS A 59 0.47 4.36 -12.20
C CYS A 59 1.31 4.65 -13.45
N THR A 60 2.40 5.41 -13.28
CA THR A 60 3.34 5.71 -14.37
C THR A 60 4.47 4.68 -14.48
N GLY A 61 4.51 3.66 -13.62
CA GLY A 61 5.57 2.66 -13.63
C GLY A 61 6.92 3.13 -13.10
N CYS A 62 6.95 4.23 -12.33
CA CYS A 62 8.21 4.84 -11.86
C CYS A 62 8.99 4.05 -10.78
N MET A 63 8.47 2.92 -10.29
CA MET A 63 9.10 2.01 -9.31
C MET A 63 9.47 2.58 -7.93
N LYS A 64 9.32 3.89 -7.68
CA LYS A 64 9.69 4.54 -6.40
C LYS A 64 9.11 3.89 -5.15
N CYS A 65 7.87 3.38 -5.22
CA CYS A 65 7.22 2.71 -4.11
C CYS A 65 7.90 1.39 -3.72
N ALA A 66 8.46 0.66 -4.69
CA ALA A 66 9.22 -0.55 -4.46
C ALA A 66 10.60 -0.22 -3.89
N GLU A 67 11.29 0.78 -4.45
CA GLU A 67 12.63 1.23 -4.03
C GLU A 67 12.66 1.74 -2.58
N VAL A 68 11.66 2.51 -2.16
CA VAL A 68 11.61 3.08 -0.80
C VAL A 68 11.19 2.06 0.26
N CYS A 69 10.65 0.91 -0.15
CA CYS A 69 10.07 -0.07 0.77
C CYS A 69 11.19 -0.81 1.54
N PRO A 70 11.32 -0.61 2.86
CA PRO A 70 12.43 -1.20 3.62
C PRO A 70 12.34 -2.74 3.71
N LYS A 71 11.16 -3.31 3.45
CA LYS A 71 10.88 -4.75 3.54
C LYS A 71 10.66 -5.41 2.18
N ASN A 72 10.87 -4.68 1.08
CA ASN A 72 10.63 -5.17 -0.28
C ASN A 72 9.25 -5.85 -0.42
N ALA A 73 8.23 -5.21 0.14
CA ALA A 73 6.85 -5.73 0.18
C ALA A 73 6.01 -5.34 -1.04
N VAL A 74 6.46 -4.36 -1.83
CA VAL A 74 5.73 -3.81 -2.98
C VAL A 74 6.36 -4.29 -4.27
N GLN A 75 5.55 -4.82 -5.19
CA GLN A 75 5.97 -5.23 -6.53
C GLN A 75 5.07 -4.56 -7.58
N VAL A 76 5.68 -4.16 -8.69
CA VAL A 76 4.98 -3.55 -9.83
C VAL A 76 5.35 -4.35 -11.09
N SER A 77 4.35 -4.74 -11.86
CA SER A 77 4.45 -5.46 -13.14
C SER A 77 3.54 -4.83 -14.21
N PHE A 78 3.65 -5.24 -15.48
CA PHE A 78 2.91 -4.69 -16.63
C PHE A 78 2.37 -5.79 -17.52
#